data_AF-A0A1A8MFR9-F1
#
_entry.id   AF-A0A1A8MFR9-F1
#
_cell.length_a   1.000
_cell.length_b   1.000
_cell.length_c   1.000
_cell.angle_alpha   90.00
_cell.angle_beta   90.00
_cell.angle_gamma   90.00
#
_symmetry.space_group_name_H-M   'P 1'
#
loop_
_entity.id
_entity.type
_entity.pdbx_description
1 polymer ?
#
loop_
_entity_poly.entity_id
_entity_poly.type
_entity_poly.pdbx_seq_one_letter_code
_entity_poly.pdbx_strand_id
1 'polypeptide(L)'
;DGTKQTGAVSTEAIVILPTLSKPTNEVMNLLILSPNQRKNLIQAAQKDMGTVERIALATLKQFSLEYFRPPTRDVNRQVISRNAAPERLWAHSREPIRQPLLKKLVGNSELGHKACLAFTAILKYMGDYPTRQVQSPLELTDLIFGPATKHEALRDEIYCQIMKQMTSNNNRFSMEQG
;
A
#
# COMPACT_ATOMS: atom_id res chain seq x y z
N ASP A 1 -15.32 17.00 -33.54
CA ASP A 1 -14.55 16.09 -34.41
C ASP A 1 -13.37 15.48 -33.68
N GLY A 2 -13.57 14.30 -33.08
CA GLY A 2 -12.46 13.51 -32.54
C GLY A 2 -11.74 12.84 -33.70
N THR A 3 -10.47 13.13 -33.89
CA THR A 3 -9.64 12.46 -34.89
C THR A 3 -9.61 10.97 -34.56
N LYS A 4 -10.39 10.15 -35.29
CA LYS A 4 -10.48 8.68 -35.19
C LYS A 4 -9.18 8.01 -35.68
N GLN A 5 -8.04 8.49 -35.22
CA GLN A 5 -6.73 7.96 -35.60
C GLN A 5 -6.29 6.95 -34.55
N THR A 6 -6.12 5.71 -35.02
CA THR A 6 -5.56 4.61 -34.25
C THR A 6 -4.11 4.41 -34.68
N GLY A 7 -3.20 4.33 -33.71
CA GLY A 7 -1.78 4.09 -33.93
C GLY A 7 -1.21 3.20 -32.83
N ALA A 8 -0.19 2.43 -33.16
CA ALA A 8 0.54 1.63 -32.18
C ALA A 8 1.57 2.51 -31.46
N VAL A 9 1.52 2.55 -30.14
CA VAL A 9 2.55 3.16 -29.28
C VAL A 9 3.24 2.03 -28.53
N SER A 10 4.58 2.08 -28.48
CA SER A 10 5.36 1.18 -27.64
C SER A 10 5.03 1.44 -26.17
N THR A 11 4.81 0.39 -25.38
CA THR A 11 4.58 0.50 -23.93
C THR A 11 5.76 1.14 -23.20
N GLU A 12 6.97 1.04 -23.77
CA GLU A 12 8.19 1.67 -23.25
C GLU A 12 8.16 3.21 -23.37
N ALA A 13 7.31 3.75 -24.24
CA ALA A 13 7.11 5.18 -24.41
C ALA A 13 5.98 5.73 -23.49
N ILE A 14 5.30 4.88 -22.72
CA ILE A 14 4.21 5.27 -21.83
C ILE A 14 4.74 5.41 -20.40
N VAL A 15 4.69 6.62 -19.86
CA VAL A 15 5.00 6.89 -18.46
C VAL A 15 3.73 7.35 -17.75
N ILE A 16 3.30 6.60 -16.73
CA ILE A 16 2.14 6.93 -15.92
C ILE A 16 2.62 7.61 -14.63
N LEU A 17 2.13 8.83 -14.38
CA LEU A 17 2.43 9.59 -13.17
C LEU A 17 1.21 9.65 -12.25
N PRO A 18 1.18 8.83 -11.19
CA PRO A 18 0.09 8.91 -10.22
C PRO A 18 0.20 10.22 -9.44
N THR A 19 -0.78 11.10 -9.60
CA THR A 19 -0.82 12.41 -8.94
C THR A 19 -2.24 12.72 -8.47
N LEU A 20 -2.37 13.30 -7.28
CA LEU A 20 -3.68 13.72 -6.72
C LEU A 20 -4.20 15.01 -7.37
N SER A 21 -3.33 15.77 -8.02
CA SER A 21 -3.62 17.01 -8.73
C SER A 21 -2.73 17.12 -9.96
N LYS A 22 -3.09 17.99 -10.90
CA LYS A 22 -2.34 18.15 -12.16
C LYS A 22 -0.86 18.45 -11.85
N PRO A 23 0.09 17.64 -12.35
CA PRO A 23 1.50 17.88 -12.11
C PRO A 23 1.92 19.22 -12.69
N THR A 24 2.78 19.93 -11.96
CA THR A 24 3.37 21.19 -12.43
C THR A 24 4.21 20.97 -13.68
N ASN A 25 4.36 22.01 -14.50
CA ASN A 25 5.20 21.96 -15.71
C ASN A 25 6.66 21.61 -15.38
N GLU A 26 7.14 21.98 -14.21
CA GLU A 26 8.50 21.62 -13.73
C GLU A 26 8.67 20.11 -13.59
N VAL A 27 7.71 19.44 -12.92
CA VAL A 27 7.70 17.97 -12.78
C VAL A 27 7.61 17.29 -14.15
N MET A 28 6.76 17.81 -15.05
CA MET A 28 6.64 17.28 -16.41
C MET A 28 7.95 17.41 -17.20
N ASN A 29 8.63 18.54 -17.11
CA ASN A 29 9.91 18.76 -17.78
C ASN A 29 11.00 17.82 -17.23
N LEU A 30 10.99 17.52 -15.93
CA LEU A 30 11.98 16.66 -15.27
C LEU A 30 11.98 15.23 -15.81
N LEU A 31 10.84 14.76 -16.32
CA LEU A 31 10.66 13.44 -16.92
C LEU A 31 11.20 13.37 -18.34
N ILE A 32 11.16 14.49 -19.06
CA ILE A 32 11.64 14.63 -20.44
C ILE A 32 13.17 14.81 -20.48
N LEU A 33 13.78 15.32 -19.40
CA LEU A 33 15.22 15.52 -19.30
C LEU A 33 16.02 14.21 -19.32
N SER A 34 17.23 14.28 -19.89
CA SER A 34 18.19 13.19 -19.85
C SER A 34 18.64 12.89 -18.40
N PRO A 35 19.05 11.64 -18.09
CA PRO A 35 19.47 11.25 -16.73
C PRO A 35 20.57 12.14 -16.14
N ASN A 36 21.46 12.68 -16.97
CA ASN A 36 22.57 13.53 -16.55
C ASN A 36 22.10 14.95 -16.18
N GLN A 37 21.18 15.54 -16.97
CA GLN A 37 20.57 16.83 -16.63
C GLN A 37 19.74 16.74 -15.35
N ARG A 38 19.03 15.61 -15.16
CA ARG A 38 18.27 15.34 -13.94
C ARG A 38 19.17 15.28 -12.70
N LYS A 39 20.33 14.61 -12.77
CA LYS A 39 21.29 14.54 -11.66
C LYS A 39 21.83 15.92 -11.25
N ASN A 40 22.15 16.77 -12.22
CA ASN A 40 22.66 18.11 -11.94
C ASN A 40 21.62 18.98 -11.22
N LEU A 41 20.34 18.90 -11.63
CA LEU A 41 19.24 19.63 -10.98
C LEU A 41 18.94 19.10 -9.57
N ILE A 42 18.98 17.79 -9.35
CA ILE A 42 18.80 17.20 -8.00
C ILE A 42 19.93 17.65 -7.06
N GLN A 43 21.18 17.67 -7.54
CA GLN A 43 22.32 18.16 -6.74
C GLN A 43 22.22 19.67 -6.44
N ALA A 44 21.72 20.47 -7.39
CA ALA A 44 21.48 21.89 -7.17
C ALA A 44 20.35 22.14 -6.16
N ALA A 45 19.23 21.42 -6.28
CA ALA A 45 18.09 21.52 -5.37
C ALA A 45 18.41 21.04 -3.95
N GLN A 46 19.29 20.05 -3.79
CA GLN A 46 19.78 19.61 -2.48
C GLN A 46 20.64 20.66 -1.77
N LYS A 47 21.24 21.60 -2.51
CA LYS A 47 22.05 22.68 -1.95
C LYS A 47 21.20 23.87 -1.47
N ASP A 48 19.99 24.01 -1.99
CA ASP A 48 19.06 25.12 -1.70
C ASP A 48 17.95 24.73 -0.72
N MET A 49 17.72 23.42 -0.51
CA MET A 49 16.77 22.90 0.48
C MET A 49 17.36 22.89 1.89
N GLY A 50 17.54 24.07 2.48
CA GLY A 50 17.64 24.21 3.93
C GLY A 50 16.47 23.49 4.61
N THR A 51 16.76 22.65 5.61
CA THR A 51 15.83 21.91 6.47
C THR A 51 14.40 21.83 5.93
N VAL A 52 14.18 21.08 4.85
CA VAL A 52 12.81 20.70 4.50
C VAL A 52 12.31 19.92 5.69
N GLU A 53 11.38 20.53 6.42
CA GLU A 53 10.64 19.91 7.50
C GLU A 53 10.19 18.55 6.96
N ARG A 54 10.79 17.47 7.45
CA ARG A 54 10.40 16.12 7.05
C ARG A 54 8.96 15.99 7.51
N ILE A 55 8.02 16.23 6.60
CA ILE A 55 6.60 15.97 6.84
C ILE A 55 6.57 14.52 7.31
N ALA A 56 6.19 14.31 8.57
CA ALA A 56 6.08 12.98 9.12
C ALA A 56 5.17 12.19 8.18
N LEU A 57 5.65 11.06 7.65
CA LEU A 57 4.85 10.25 6.73
C LEU A 57 3.46 10.06 7.33
N ALA A 58 2.43 10.41 6.56
CA ALA A 58 1.05 10.20 6.99
C ALA A 58 0.88 8.71 7.32
N THR A 59 0.53 8.41 8.56
CA THR A 59 0.30 7.03 9.02
C THR A 59 -1.17 6.84 9.35
N LEU A 60 -1.64 5.60 9.29
CA LEU A 60 -2.98 5.24 9.76
C LEU A 60 -3.12 5.29 11.28
N LYS A 61 -2.12 5.78 12.03
CA LYS A 61 -2.14 5.79 13.49
C LYS A 61 -3.37 6.52 14.05
N GLN A 62 -3.61 7.76 13.62
CA GLN A 62 -4.75 8.54 14.12
C GLN A 62 -6.09 7.94 13.68
N PHE A 63 -6.18 7.52 12.41
CA PHE A 63 -7.36 6.86 11.86
C PHE A 63 -7.70 5.55 12.59
N SER A 64 -6.69 4.77 12.95
CA SER A 64 -6.89 3.48 13.62
C SER A 64 -7.52 3.61 15.00
N LEU A 65 -7.29 4.72 15.71
CA LEU A 65 -7.87 4.94 17.03
C LEU A 65 -9.40 5.01 16.99
N GLU A 66 -9.97 5.50 15.88
CA GLU A 66 -11.40 5.67 15.72
C GLU A 66 -12.05 4.51 14.94
N TYR A 67 -11.42 4.05 13.86
CA TYR A 67 -12.07 3.14 12.91
C TYR A 67 -11.61 1.68 13.00
N PHE A 68 -10.45 1.40 13.60
CA PHE A 68 -9.97 0.03 13.68
C PHE A 68 -10.58 -0.71 14.87
N ARG A 69 -10.62 -2.03 14.77
CA ARG A 69 -10.92 -2.89 15.92
C ARG A 69 -9.83 -2.74 16.98
N PRO A 70 -10.14 -2.95 18.27
CA PRO A 70 -9.10 -3.03 19.29
C PRO A 70 -8.17 -4.22 18.99
N PRO A 71 -6.86 -4.12 19.32
CA PRO A 71 -5.94 -5.25 19.24
C PRO A 71 -6.51 -6.43 20.02
N THR A 72 -6.51 -7.61 19.40
CA THR A 72 -6.95 -8.85 20.04
C THR A 72 -6.05 -9.15 21.23
N ARG A 73 -6.62 -9.12 22.44
CA ARG A 73 -5.97 -9.60 23.65
C ARG A 73 -6.06 -11.11 23.68
N ASP A 74 -5.29 -11.79 22.84
CA ASP A 74 -5.18 -13.24 22.92
C ASP A 74 -4.57 -13.61 24.28
N VAL A 75 -5.36 -14.25 25.15
CA VAL A 75 -4.93 -14.70 26.50
C VAL A 75 -3.71 -15.64 26.38
N ASN A 76 -3.61 -16.40 25.29
CA ASN A 76 -2.45 -17.25 24.97
C ASN A 76 -1.16 -16.47 24.65
N ARG A 77 -1.25 -15.20 24.23
CA ARG A 77 -0.07 -14.36 23.93
C ARG A 77 0.63 -13.87 25.20
N GLN A 78 -0.08 -13.81 26.33
CA GLN A 78 0.50 -13.45 27.63
C GLN A 78 1.46 -14.52 28.18
N VAL A 79 1.29 -15.79 27.80
CA VAL A 79 2.14 -16.89 28.30
C VAL A 79 3.46 -16.98 27.52
N ILE A 80 3.48 -16.58 26.24
CA ILE A 80 4.66 -16.75 25.36
C ILE A 80 5.45 -15.45 25.17
N SER A 81 4.83 -14.27 25.32
CA SER A 81 5.54 -13.00 25.16
C SER A 81 5.02 -11.91 26.08
N ARG A 82 5.58 -11.87 27.30
CA ARG A 82 5.33 -10.78 28.27
C ARG A 82 5.87 -9.41 27.82
N ASN A 83 6.72 -9.37 26.79
CA ASN A 83 7.43 -8.16 26.33
C ASN A 83 7.15 -7.79 24.86
N ALA A 84 6.21 -8.45 24.17
CA ALA A 84 5.85 -8.04 22.82
C ALA A 84 5.13 -6.69 22.86
N ALA A 85 5.62 -5.72 22.08
CA ALA A 85 4.94 -4.46 21.88
C ALA A 85 3.49 -4.72 21.43
N PRO A 86 2.52 -3.91 21.88
CA PRO A 86 1.13 -4.03 21.44
C PRO A 86 1.07 -4.10 19.92
N GLU A 87 0.25 -5.01 19.38
CA GLU A 87 0.06 -5.16 17.95
C GLU A 87 -0.35 -3.81 17.34
N ARG A 88 0.53 -3.25 16.51
CA ARG A 88 0.26 -2.01 15.79
C ARG A 88 -0.52 -2.36 14.54
N LEU A 89 -1.84 -2.43 14.66
CA LEU A 89 -2.74 -2.77 13.54
C LEU A 89 -2.59 -1.82 12.33
N TRP A 90 -2.01 -0.63 12.50
CA TRP A 90 -1.76 0.36 11.47
C TRP A 90 -0.37 0.33 10.83
N ALA A 91 0.55 -0.54 11.30
CA ALA A 91 1.93 -0.64 10.79
C ALA A 91 2.19 -2.00 10.13
N HIS A 92 3.23 -2.10 9.31
CA HIS A 92 3.63 -3.31 8.60
C HIS A 92 3.72 -4.52 9.53
N SER A 93 3.21 -5.65 9.05
CA SER A 93 3.35 -6.96 9.69
C SER A 93 3.52 -8.03 8.64
N ARG A 94 4.25 -9.10 8.97
CA ARG A 94 4.35 -10.31 8.15
C ARG A 94 3.36 -11.41 8.58
N GLU A 95 2.66 -11.20 9.68
CA GLU A 95 1.66 -12.13 10.19
C GLU A 95 0.31 -11.87 9.52
N PRO A 96 -0.36 -12.90 8.95
CA PRO A 96 -1.72 -12.76 8.43
C PRO A 96 -2.69 -12.29 9.51
N ILE A 97 -3.62 -11.41 9.14
CA ILE A 97 -4.69 -10.98 10.05
C ILE A 97 -5.74 -12.09 10.20
N ARG A 98 -6.28 -12.23 11.42
CA ARG A 98 -7.37 -13.18 11.73
C ARG A 98 -8.75 -12.53 11.67
N GLN A 99 -8.80 -11.22 11.73
CA GLN A 99 -10.02 -10.41 11.69
C GLN A 99 -9.72 -9.13 10.89
N PRO A 100 -10.74 -8.54 10.22
CA PRO A 100 -10.58 -7.29 9.48
C PRO A 100 -10.07 -6.16 10.37
N LEU A 101 -9.41 -5.17 9.77
CA LEU A 101 -8.91 -3.99 10.48
C LEU A 101 -10.06 -3.11 10.93
N LEU A 102 -11.05 -2.84 10.07
CA LEU A 102 -12.15 -1.92 10.35
C LEU A 102 -13.21 -2.55 11.26
N LYS A 103 -13.58 -1.83 12.31
CA LYS A 103 -14.61 -2.25 13.28
C LYS A 103 -15.96 -2.55 12.64
N LYS A 104 -16.29 -1.86 11.54
CA LYS A 104 -17.56 -2.05 10.78
C LYS A 104 -17.69 -3.44 10.14
N LEU A 105 -16.57 -4.13 9.89
CA LEU A 105 -16.55 -5.45 9.24
C LEU A 105 -16.48 -6.61 10.24
N VAL A 106 -16.15 -6.36 11.51
CA VAL A 106 -15.97 -7.43 12.51
C VAL A 106 -17.26 -8.22 12.75
N GLY A 107 -18.43 -7.58 12.62
CA GLY A 107 -19.73 -8.25 12.78
C GLY A 107 -20.22 -9.02 11.54
N ASN A 108 -19.51 -8.94 10.41
CA ASN A 108 -19.89 -9.61 9.17
C ASN A 108 -18.88 -10.73 8.86
N SER A 109 -19.21 -11.96 9.25
CA SER A 109 -18.32 -13.12 9.08
C SER A 109 -17.94 -13.37 7.62
N GLU A 110 -18.83 -13.09 6.65
CA GLU A 110 -18.55 -13.30 5.24
C GLU A 110 -17.52 -12.29 4.71
N LEU A 111 -17.79 -10.99 4.92
CA LEU A 111 -16.88 -9.94 4.49
C LEU A 111 -15.57 -9.97 5.29
N GLY A 112 -15.62 -10.28 6.57
CA GLY A 112 -14.45 -10.46 7.42
C GLY A 112 -13.53 -11.57 6.90
N HIS A 113 -14.10 -12.71 6.49
CA HIS A 113 -13.31 -13.78 5.88
C HIS A 113 -12.65 -13.33 4.56
N LYS A 114 -13.40 -12.66 3.68
CA LYS A 114 -12.86 -12.11 2.43
C LYS A 114 -11.73 -11.09 2.68
N ALA A 115 -11.87 -10.24 3.70
CA ALA A 115 -10.84 -9.27 4.09
C ALA A 115 -9.55 -9.95 4.56
N CYS A 116 -9.63 -11.03 5.34
CA CYS A 116 -8.46 -11.79 5.78
C CYS A 116 -7.75 -12.51 4.62
N LEU A 117 -8.52 -13.07 3.68
CA LEU A 117 -7.97 -13.67 2.46
C LEU A 117 -7.26 -12.62 1.60
N ALA A 118 -7.86 -11.44 1.42
CA ALA A 118 -7.26 -10.34 0.68
C ALA A 118 -5.94 -9.88 1.32
N PHE A 119 -5.88 -9.75 2.65
CA PHE A 119 -4.63 -9.42 3.35
C PHE A 119 -3.53 -10.46 3.10
N THR A 120 -3.88 -11.74 3.10
CA THR A 120 -2.92 -12.81 2.80
C THR A 120 -2.43 -12.71 1.35
N ALA A 121 -3.31 -12.36 0.41
CA ALA A 121 -2.93 -12.10 -0.98
C ALA A 121 -2.01 -10.88 -1.10
N ILE A 122 -2.24 -9.79 -0.34
CA ILE A 122 -1.34 -8.64 -0.25
C ILE A 122 0.05 -9.06 0.24
N LEU A 123 0.14 -9.85 1.32
CA LEU A 123 1.43 -10.33 1.82
C LEU A 123 2.18 -11.17 0.78
N LYS A 124 1.47 -12.03 0.05
CA LYS A 124 2.07 -12.82 -1.04
C LYS A 124 2.54 -11.93 -2.20
N TYR A 125 1.74 -10.95 -2.59
CA TYR A 125 2.06 -10.01 -3.67
C TYR A 125 3.32 -9.19 -3.34
N MET A 126 3.43 -8.71 -2.09
CA MET A 126 4.58 -7.97 -1.61
C MET A 126 5.80 -8.84 -1.26
N GLY A 127 5.71 -10.17 -1.41
CA GLY A 127 6.77 -11.12 -1.08
C GLY A 127 7.06 -11.27 0.42
N ASP A 128 6.15 -10.82 1.28
CA ASP A 128 6.27 -10.92 2.74
C ASP A 128 5.68 -12.24 3.30
N TYR A 129 5.02 -13.05 2.47
CA TYR A 129 4.47 -14.35 2.85
C TYR A 129 5.17 -15.51 2.12
N PRO A 130 5.71 -16.50 2.85
CA PRO A 130 6.28 -17.67 2.21
C PRO A 130 5.18 -18.49 1.54
N THR A 131 5.34 -18.75 0.25
CA THR A 131 4.39 -19.55 -0.54
C THR A 131 5.12 -20.68 -1.28
N ARG A 132 4.54 -21.88 -1.24
CA ARG A 132 5.07 -23.07 -1.93
C ARG A 132 4.79 -23.06 -3.43
N GLN A 133 3.76 -22.31 -3.85
CA GLN A 133 3.34 -22.19 -5.24
C GLN A 133 3.51 -20.73 -5.68
N VAL A 134 4.14 -20.55 -6.83
CA VAL A 134 4.23 -19.23 -7.46
C VAL A 134 2.85 -18.93 -8.05
N GLN A 135 2.12 -18.01 -7.41
CA GLN A 135 0.89 -17.46 -7.96
C GLN A 135 1.25 -16.27 -8.86
N SER A 136 0.54 -16.10 -9.96
CA SER A 136 0.77 -14.95 -10.83
C SER A 136 0.35 -13.65 -10.11
N PRO A 137 1.01 -12.51 -10.39
CA PRO A 137 0.59 -11.22 -9.87
C PRO A 137 -0.88 -10.90 -10.17
N LEU A 138 -1.37 -11.32 -11.34
CA LEU A 138 -2.75 -11.11 -11.76
C LEU A 138 -3.76 -11.85 -10.85
N GLU A 139 -3.53 -13.14 -10.60
CA GLU A 139 -4.38 -13.93 -9.69
C GLU A 139 -4.41 -13.32 -8.28
N LEU A 140 -3.27 -12.83 -7.79
CA LEU A 140 -3.19 -12.16 -6.51
C LEU A 140 -4.01 -10.85 -6.51
N THR A 141 -3.90 -10.03 -7.56
CA THR A 141 -4.70 -8.81 -7.67
C THR A 141 -6.20 -9.09 -7.74
N ASP A 142 -6.62 -10.18 -8.41
CA ASP A 142 -8.01 -10.59 -8.44
C ASP A 142 -8.52 -11.03 -7.06
N LEU A 143 -7.67 -11.67 -6.25
CA LEU A 143 -8.00 -12.02 -4.86
C LEU A 143 -8.08 -10.79 -3.95
N ILE A 144 -7.25 -9.77 -4.20
CA ILE A 144 -7.22 -8.53 -3.43
C ILE A 144 -8.45 -7.66 -3.76
N PHE A 145 -8.67 -7.39 -5.05
CA PHE A 145 -9.65 -6.41 -5.49
C PHE A 145 -10.99 -7.02 -5.90
N GLY A 146 -11.04 -8.29 -6.30
CA GLY A 146 -12.26 -8.96 -6.76
C GLY A 146 -13.43 -8.89 -5.75
N PRO A 147 -13.21 -9.10 -4.45
CA PRO A 147 -14.24 -8.87 -3.44
C PRO A 147 -14.63 -7.39 -3.29
N ALA A 148 -13.67 -6.47 -3.38
CA ALA A 148 -13.88 -5.03 -3.17
C ALA A 148 -14.60 -4.34 -4.35
N THR A 149 -14.51 -4.89 -5.57
CA THR A 149 -15.32 -4.41 -6.71
C THR A 149 -16.80 -4.73 -6.52
N LYS A 150 -17.14 -5.84 -5.86
CA LYS A 150 -18.52 -6.28 -5.61
C LYS A 150 -19.10 -5.72 -4.32
N HIS A 151 -18.28 -5.54 -3.28
CA HIS A 151 -18.72 -5.10 -1.96
C HIS A 151 -18.02 -3.80 -1.56
N GLU A 152 -18.76 -2.69 -1.58
CA GLU A 152 -18.23 -1.37 -1.23
C GLU A 152 -17.61 -1.32 0.18
N ALA A 153 -18.20 -2.05 1.13
CA ALA A 153 -17.70 -2.11 2.50
C ALA A 153 -16.25 -2.63 2.63
N LEU A 154 -15.76 -3.39 1.64
CA LEU A 154 -14.39 -3.91 1.60
C LEU A 154 -13.38 -2.92 1.01
N ARG A 155 -13.82 -1.89 0.29
CA ARG A 155 -12.90 -0.95 -0.38
C ARG A 155 -11.98 -0.25 0.62
N ASP A 156 -12.56 0.37 1.64
CA ASP A 156 -11.80 1.04 2.71
C ASP A 156 -10.88 0.06 3.44
N GLU A 157 -11.32 -1.19 3.61
CA GLU A 157 -10.53 -2.22 4.28
C GLU A 157 -9.29 -2.57 3.46
N ILE A 158 -9.42 -2.77 2.15
CA ILE A 158 -8.26 -3.01 1.26
C ILE A 158 -7.31 -1.82 1.26
N TYR A 159 -7.83 -0.58 1.19
CA TYR A 159 -6.99 0.61 1.30
C TYR A 159 -6.23 0.66 2.64
N CYS A 160 -6.91 0.37 3.75
CA CYS A 160 -6.29 0.31 5.06
C CYS A 160 -5.20 -0.76 5.14
N GLN A 161 -5.45 -1.95 4.57
CA GLN A 161 -4.50 -3.06 4.54
C GLN A 161 -3.24 -2.73 3.74
N ILE A 162 -3.36 -2.12 2.56
CA ILE A 162 -2.23 -1.70 1.74
C ILE A 162 -1.43 -0.61 2.47
N MET A 163 -2.09 0.48 2.89
CA MET A 163 -1.44 1.56 3.62
C MET A 163 -0.74 1.08 4.91
N LYS A 164 -1.34 0.13 5.62
CA LYS A 164 -0.70 -0.54 6.77
C LYS A 164 0.60 -1.20 6.37
N GLN A 165 0.63 -1.98 5.28
CA GLN A 165 1.84 -2.66 4.81
C GLN A 165 2.89 -1.71 4.23
N MET A 166 2.51 -0.51 3.78
CA MET A 166 3.43 0.55 3.39
C MET A 166 3.98 1.34 4.58
N THR A 167 3.32 1.27 5.75
CA THR A 167 3.70 2.05 6.93
C THR A 167 4.76 1.32 7.75
N SER A 168 5.92 1.96 7.94
CA SER A 168 7.06 1.40 8.71
C SER A 168 7.63 0.10 8.12
N ASN A 169 7.55 -0.07 6.80
CA ASN A 169 8.13 -1.21 6.10
C ASN A 169 9.52 -0.85 5.56
N ASN A 170 10.53 -1.60 6.00
CA ASN A 170 11.93 -1.38 5.62
C ASN A 170 12.37 -2.26 4.43
N ASN A 171 11.51 -3.16 3.95
CA ASN A 171 11.82 -4.05 2.84
C ASN A 171 11.57 -3.32 1.52
N ARG A 172 12.66 -2.98 0.81
CA ARG A 172 12.60 -2.24 -0.46
C ARG A 172 11.76 -2.95 -1.53
N PHE A 173 11.86 -4.29 -1.64
CA PHE A 173 11.08 -5.05 -2.61
C PHE A 173 9.59 -5.00 -2.27
N SER A 174 9.25 -5.22 -1.00
CA SER A 174 7.87 -5.15 -0.51
C SER A 174 7.27 -3.75 -0.73
N MET A 175 8.04 -2.70 -0.46
CA MET A 175 7.64 -1.31 -0.72
C MET A 175 7.49 -0.95 -2.21
N GLU A 176 8.17 -1.65 -3.10
CA GLU A 176 8.04 -1.46 -4.56
C GLU A 176 6.80 -2.16 -5.12
N GLN A 177 6.35 -3.22 -4.46
CA GLN A 177 5.12 -3.95 -4.81
C GLN A 177 3.85 -3.37 -4.17
N GLY A 178 3.95 -2.80 -2.96
CA GLY A 178 2.80 -2.21 -2.24
C GLY A 178 2.32 -0.91 -2.83
#